data_AF-A0A9D6NNA3-F1
#
_entry.id   AF-A0A9D6NNA3-F1
#
_cell.length_a   1.000
_cell.length_b   1.000
_cell.length_c   1.000
_cell.angle_alpha   90.00
_cell.angle_beta   90.00
_cell.angle_gamma   90.00
#
_symmetry.space_group_name_H-M   'P 1'
#
loop_
_entity.id
_entity.type
_entity.pdbx_description
1 polymer ?
#
loop_
_entity_poly.entity_id
_entity_poly.type
_entity_poly.pdbx_seq_one_letter_code
_entity_poly.pdbx_strand_id
1 'polypeptide(L)'
;VMGNQILADEIPTLRRTGYLEGGIWTKPLVSHQYPQVMNGGQIDEARLLTLPATDQVKLGEVLFQYHCNDCHAAIKGYSPVAQLIRNWTPEMIRTVVEHPEKAQFFMPPWAGTPEEAEMLTKYLISIAPPHPGGMYYGTEK
;
A
#
# COMPACT_ATOMS: atom_id res chain seq x y z
N VAL A 1 10.53 15.89 5.17
CA VAL A 1 9.34 15.03 5.29
C VAL A 1 9.28 14.16 4.04
N MET A 2 9.20 12.84 4.20
CA MET A 2 9.33 11.85 3.13
C MET A 2 7.99 11.12 2.94
N GLY A 3 6.85 11.83 2.90
CA GLY A 3 5.50 11.26 2.86
C GLY A 3 4.56 12.00 3.81
N ASN A 4 3.64 11.28 4.45
CA ASN A 4 2.68 11.85 5.39
C ASN A 4 3.32 12.14 6.74
N GLN A 5 4.09 13.23 6.78
CA GLN A 5 4.78 13.73 7.99
C GLN A 5 5.87 12.80 8.55
N ILE A 6 6.13 11.65 7.93
CA ILE A 6 7.24 10.76 8.28
C ILE A 6 8.58 11.44 7.98
N LEU A 7 9.44 11.49 9.00
CA LEU A 7 10.81 11.96 8.89
C LEU A 7 11.73 10.82 8.41
N ALA A 8 12.83 11.19 7.76
CA ALA A 8 13.73 10.21 7.15
C ALA A 8 14.35 9.23 8.17
N ASP A 9 14.56 9.69 9.40
CA ASP A 9 15.10 8.93 10.53
C ASP A 9 14.07 8.00 11.20
N GLU A 10 12.77 8.20 10.95
CA GLU A 10 11.70 7.32 11.46
C GLU A 10 11.51 6.07 10.61
N ILE A 11 11.87 6.14 9.32
CA ILE A 11 11.67 5.07 8.33
C ILE A 11 12.26 3.73 8.78
N PRO A 12 13.52 3.64 9.27
CA PRO A 12 14.07 2.37 9.73
C PRO A 12 13.28 1.75 10.88
N THR A 13 12.67 2.56 11.74
CA THR A 13 11.85 2.08 12.86
C THR A 13 10.52 1.55 12.34
N LEU A 14 9.82 2.31 11.50
CA LEU A 14 8.54 1.91 10.91
C LEU A 14 8.66 0.63 10.07
N ARG A 15 9.76 0.45 9.34
CA ARG A 15 10.01 -0.80 8.58
C ARG A 15 10.14 -2.03 9.47
N ARG A 16 10.45 -1.86 10.76
CA ARG A 16 10.53 -2.94 11.75
C ARG A 16 9.23 -3.13 12.51
N THR A 17 8.50 -2.05 12.77
CA THR A 17 7.34 -2.07 13.68
C THR A 17 5.98 -2.05 12.97
N GLY A 18 5.94 -1.65 11.70
CA GLY A 18 4.71 -1.37 10.95
C GLY A 18 4.42 0.12 10.81
N TYR A 19 3.97 0.51 9.62
CA TYR A 19 3.44 1.85 9.32
C TYR A 19 2.13 2.08 10.07
N LEU A 20 1.24 1.08 10.07
CA LEU A 20 -0.02 1.10 10.78
C LEU A 20 0.20 1.24 12.29
N GLU A 21 1.21 0.57 12.85
CA GLU A 21 1.57 0.64 14.27
C GLU A 21 2.09 2.04 14.66
N GLY A 22 2.89 2.67 13.80
CA GLY A 22 3.50 3.96 14.09
C GLY A 22 2.57 5.17 13.99
N GLY A 23 1.42 5.04 13.31
CA GLY A 23 0.52 6.18 13.07
C GLY A 23 -0.46 6.45 14.22
N ILE A 24 -0.70 7.74 14.49
CA ILE A 24 -1.62 8.24 15.53
C ILE A 24 -3.04 7.70 15.35
N TRP A 25 -3.50 7.57 14.09
CA TRP A 25 -4.87 7.14 13.77
C TRP A 25 -4.97 5.72 13.25
N THR A 26 -3.91 5.23 12.60
CA THR A 26 -3.87 3.90 11.99
C THR A 26 -3.84 2.81 13.06
N LYS A 27 -3.05 2.97 14.12
CA LYS A 27 -2.98 1.97 15.20
C LYS A 27 -4.30 1.85 15.97
N PRO A 28 -4.93 2.94 16.44
CA PRO A 28 -6.25 2.85 17.06
C PRO A 28 -7.31 2.26 16.12
N LEU A 29 -7.26 2.57 14.82
CA LEU A 29 -8.15 1.97 13.83
C LEU A 29 -7.99 0.45 13.79
N VAL A 30 -6.75 -0.04 13.67
CA VAL A 30 -6.46 -1.48 13.65
C VAL A 30 -6.88 -2.13 14.97
N SER A 31 -6.54 -1.53 16.11
CA SER A 31 -6.91 -2.05 17.42
C SER A 31 -8.43 -2.15 17.63
N HIS A 32 -9.21 -1.23 17.07
CA HIS A 32 -10.66 -1.23 17.20
C HIS A 32 -11.35 -2.16 16.20
N GLN A 33 -10.92 -2.15 14.94
CA GLN A 33 -11.59 -2.91 13.86
C GLN A 33 -11.07 -4.34 13.72
N TYR A 34 -9.81 -4.58 14.09
CA TYR A 34 -9.11 -5.85 13.90
C TYR A 34 -8.40 -6.30 15.18
N PRO A 35 -9.08 -6.40 16.34
CA PRO A 35 -8.44 -6.75 17.61
C PRO A 35 -7.71 -8.11 17.57
N GLN A 36 -8.10 -9.02 16.67
CA GLN A 36 -7.47 -10.33 16.48
C GLN A 36 -6.01 -10.28 15.99
N VAL A 37 -5.59 -9.18 15.34
CA VAL A 37 -4.20 -8.99 14.92
C VAL A 37 -3.35 -8.30 15.98
N MET A 38 -3.95 -7.91 17.11
CA MET A 38 -3.21 -7.26 18.19
C MET A 38 -2.53 -8.31 19.09
N ASN A 39 -1.31 -8.02 19.53
CA ASN A 39 -0.58 -8.78 20.53
C ASN A 39 0.08 -7.83 21.54
N GLY A 40 -0.35 -7.88 22.79
CA GLY A 40 0.24 -7.03 23.85
C GLY A 40 0.15 -5.53 23.60
N GLY A 41 -0.87 -5.07 22.85
CA GLY A 41 -1.04 -3.66 22.49
C GLY A 41 -0.21 -3.19 21.28
N GLN A 42 0.46 -4.12 20.58
CA GLN A 42 1.13 -3.89 19.30
C GLN A 42 0.42 -4.65 18.19
N ILE A 43 0.52 -4.19 16.95
CA ILE A 43 0.08 -4.96 15.79
C ILE A 43 1.06 -6.13 15.57
N ASP A 44 0.54 -7.34 15.48
CA ASP A 44 1.29 -8.51 15.01
C ASP A 44 1.22 -8.53 13.47
N GLU A 45 2.26 -7.99 12.84
CA GLU A 45 2.35 -7.80 11.38
C GLU A 45 2.06 -9.09 10.60
N ALA A 46 2.56 -10.24 11.07
CA ALA A 46 2.32 -11.52 10.42
C ALA A 46 0.84 -11.93 10.43
N ARG A 47 0.07 -11.51 11.45
CA ARG A 47 -1.37 -11.78 11.52
C ARG A 47 -2.19 -10.92 10.56
N LEU A 48 -1.67 -9.80 10.07
CA LEU A 48 -2.36 -8.96 9.09
C LEU A 48 -2.72 -9.78 7.84
N LEU A 49 -1.81 -10.64 7.38
CA LEU A 49 -2.02 -11.50 6.21
C LEU A 49 -2.95 -12.69 6.47
N THR A 50 -3.34 -12.94 7.73
CA THR A 50 -4.32 -13.97 8.09
C THR A 50 -5.76 -13.46 8.06
N LEU A 51 -5.95 -12.14 7.95
CA LEU A 51 -7.28 -11.53 7.84
C LEU A 51 -8.00 -11.98 6.56
N PRO A 52 -9.34 -11.92 6.51
CA PRO A 52 -10.07 -12.11 5.26
C PRO A 52 -9.55 -11.19 4.15
N ALA A 53 -9.51 -11.66 2.91
CA ALA A 53 -8.95 -10.91 1.78
C ALA A 53 -9.59 -9.51 1.62
N THR A 54 -10.90 -9.40 1.88
CA THR A 54 -11.63 -8.13 1.85
C THR A 54 -11.12 -7.13 2.89
N ASP A 55 -10.70 -7.61 4.06
CA ASP A 55 -10.17 -6.75 5.13
C ASP A 55 -8.72 -6.38 4.90
N GLN A 56 -7.93 -7.28 4.29
CA GLN A 56 -6.58 -6.94 3.81
C GLN A 56 -6.63 -5.81 2.76
N VAL A 57 -7.60 -5.85 1.85
CA VAL A 57 -7.81 -4.76 0.87
C VAL A 57 -8.19 -3.44 1.57
N LYS A 58 -9.06 -3.46 2.58
CA LYS A 58 -9.40 -2.26 3.36
C LYS A 58 -8.19 -1.68 4.10
N LEU A 59 -7.36 -2.52 4.71
CA LEU A 59 -6.12 -2.04 5.34
C LEU A 59 -5.11 -1.53 4.31
N GLY A 60 -5.06 -2.15 3.12
CA GLY A 60 -4.33 -1.61 1.97
C GLY A 60 -4.81 -0.23 1.53
N GLU A 61 -6.12 0.02 1.57
CA GLU A 61 -6.70 1.36 1.32
C GLU A 61 -6.27 2.37 2.38
N VAL A 62 -6.24 1.98 3.66
CA VAL A 62 -5.71 2.82 4.74
C VAL A 62 -4.25 3.16 4.48
N LEU A 63 -3.41 2.17 4.15
CA LEU A 63 -2.01 2.39 3.80
C LEU A 63 -1.87 3.37 2.61
N PHE A 64 -2.68 3.21 1.56
CA PHE A 64 -2.70 4.13 0.43
C PHE A 64 -3.09 5.55 0.86
N GLN A 65 -4.16 5.68 1.65
CA GLN A 65 -4.66 6.97 2.13
C GLN A 65 -3.60 7.73 2.92
N TYR A 66 -2.80 7.03 3.72
CA TYR A 66 -1.83 7.67 4.59
C TYR A 66 -0.40 7.68 4.04
N HIS A 67 0.00 6.88 3.05
CA HIS A 67 1.37 6.91 2.50
C HIS A 67 1.44 7.48 1.07
N CYS A 68 0.41 7.28 0.26
CA CYS A 68 0.44 7.59 -1.18
C CYS A 68 -0.44 8.77 -1.58
N ASN A 69 -1.52 9.03 -0.82
CA ASN A 69 -2.60 9.92 -1.26
C ASN A 69 -2.20 11.41 -1.35
N ASP A 70 -1.13 11.81 -0.68
CA ASP A 70 -0.60 13.19 -0.77
C ASP A 70 -0.18 13.56 -2.21
N CYS A 71 0.18 12.57 -3.04
CA CYS A 71 0.60 12.78 -4.43
C CYS A 71 -0.30 12.07 -5.46
N HIS A 72 -1.00 11.01 -5.05
CA HIS A 72 -1.81 10.19 -5.94
C HIS A 72 -3.28 10.17 -5.53
N ALA A 73 -4.16 10.53 -6.47
CA ALA A 73 -5.54 10.09 -6.35
C ALA A 73 -5.62 8.56 -6.52
N ALA A 74 -6.59 7.90 -5.88
CA ALA A 74 -6.76 6.45 -6.02
C ALA A 74 -7.19 6.07 -7.45
N ILE A 75 -8.40 6.49 -7.85
CA ILE A 75 -9.04 6.02 -9.09
C ILE A 75 -9.10 7.11 -10.17
N LYS A 76 -9.46 8.34 -9.79
CA LYS A 76 -9.65 9.49 -10.69
C LYS A 76 -9.14 10.76 -10.01
N GLY A 77 -8.65 11.71 -10.79
CA GLY A 77 -8.12 12.98 -10.29
C GLY A 77 -6.70 13.22 -10.83
N TYR A 78 -5.91 13.98 -10.08
CA TYR A 78 -4.50 14.21 -10.40
C TYR A 78 -3.68 12.96 -10.09
N SER A 79 -2.81 12.56 -11.03
CA SER A 79 -1.92 11.40 -10.91
C SER A 79 -2.63 10.13 -10.38
N PRO A 80 -3.72 9.66 -11.01
CA PRO A 80 -4.54 8.59 -10.44
C PRO A 80 -3.83 7.24 -10.53
N VAL A 81 -3.44 6.65 -9.40
CA VAL A 81 -2.60 5.45 -9.36
C VAL A 81 -3.23 4.29 -10.14
N ALA A 82 -4.55 4.11 -10.04
CA ALA A 82 -5.28 3.08 -10.77
C ALA A 82 -5.01 3.14 -12.27
N GLN A 83 -4.93 4.33 -12.86
CA GLN A 83 -4.67 4.48 -14.29
C GLN A 83 -3.18 4.26 -14.63
N LEU A 84 -2.28 4.64 -13.72
CA LEU A 84 -0.83 4.52 -13.92
C LEU A 84 -0.36 3.06 -13.88
N ILE A 85 -0.99 2.23 -13.05
CA ILE A 85 -0.67 0.80 -12.91
C ILE A 85 -1.51 -0.10 -13.81
N ARG A 86 -2.23 0.48 -14.77
CA ARG A 86 -3.08 -0.27 -15.70
C ARG A 86 -2.23 -1.33 -16.42
N ASN A 87 -2.71 -2.58 -16.37
CA ASN A 87 -2.05 -3.75 -16.95
C ASN A 87 -0.68 -4.12 -16.33
N TRP A 88 -0.33 -3.57 -15.17
CA TRP A 88 0.84 -4.05 -14.44
C TRP A 88 0.53 -5.41 -13.83
N THR A 89 1.52 -6.31 -13.81
CA THR A 89 1.39 -7.55 -13.07
C THR A 89 1.43 -7.27 -11.55
N PRO A 90 0.88 -8.16 -10.71
CA PRO A 90 1.00 -8.03 -9.26
C PRO A 90 2.44 -7.81 -8.78
N GLU A 91 3.42 -8.45 -9.42
CA GLU A 91 4.84 -8.35 -9.09
C GLU A 91 5.42 -6.98 -9.45
N MET A 92 5.00 -6.40 -10.58
CA MET A 92 5.38 -5.03 -10.96
C MET A 92 4.85 -4.02 -9.94
N ILE A 93 3.58 -4.14 -9.56
CA ILE A 93 2.97 -3.29 -8.53
C ILE A 93 3.73 -3.43 -7.21
N ARG A 94 3.97 -4.66 -6.78
CA ARG A 94 4.69 -4.95 -5.52
C ARG A 94 6.09 -4.35 -5.50
N THR A 95 6.83 -4.49 -6.59
CA THR A 95 8.20 -3.95 -6.71
C THR A 95 8.21 -2.42 -6.53
N VAL A 96 7.25 -1.72 -7.12
CA VAL A 96 7.13 -0.26 -6.99
C VAL A 96 6.64 0.13 -5.59
N VAL A 97 5.76 -0.65 -4.97
CA VAL A 97 5.34 -0.41 -3.58
C VAL A 97 6.51 -0.51 -2.60
N GLU A 98 7.41 -1.48 -2.77
CA GLU A 98 8.55 -1.67 -1.85
C GLU A 98 9.67 -0.66 -2.09
N HIS A 99 9.81 -0.15 -3.31
CA HIS A 99 10.89 0.73 -3.74
C HIS A 99 10.42 1.89 -4.62
N PRO A 100 9.45 2.70 -4.16
CA PRO A 100 8.88 3.78 -4.97
C PRO A 100 9.93 4.82 -5.37
N GLU A 101 10.92 5.09 -4.51
CA GLU A 101 12.04 6.00 -4.77
C GLU A 101 12.95 5.53 -5.91
N LYS A 102 12.96 4.21 -6.19
CA LYS A 102 13.70 3.64 -7.33
C LYS A 102 12.89 3.70 -8.61
N ALA A 103 11.56 3.68 -8.52
CA ALA A 103 10.68 3.88 -9.66
C ALA A 103 10.69 5.35 -10.10
N GLN A 104 10.64 6.30 -9.17
CA GLN A 104 10.78 7.74 -9.40
C GLN A 104 11.53 8.39 -8.22
N PHE A 105 12.63 9.09 -8.49
CA PHE A 105 13.56 9.58 -7.45
C PHE A 105 12.93 10.50 -6.39
N PHE A 106 11.83 11.18 -6.71
CA PHE A 106 11.12 12.09 -5.80
C PHE A 106 10.00 11.40 -5.03
N MET A 107 9.65 10.16 -5.36
CA MET A 107 8.71 9.41 -4.55
C MET A 107 9.36 9.06 -3.21
N PRO A 108 8.61 9.20 -2.11
CA PRO A 108 9.13 8.86 -0.80
C PRO A 108 9.38 7.36 -0.67
N PRO A 109 10.46 6.92 -0.04
CA PRO A 109 10.70 5.50 0.18
C PRO A 109 9.60 4.85 1.04
N TRP A 110 9.32 3.58 0.77
CA TRP A 110 8.35 2.81 1.57
C TRP A 110 8.77 2.73 3.03
N ALA A 111 7.84 3.05 3.93
CA ALA A 111 8.11 3.09 5.37
C ALA A 111 7.52 1.90 6.14
N GLY A 112 6.59 1.15 5.55
CA GLY A 112 5.95 0.00 6.21
C GLY A 112 6.73 -1.30 6.11
N THR A 113 6.11 -2.36 6.63
CA THR A 113 6.63 -3.73 6.61
C THR A 113 6.39 -4.41 5.25
N PRO A 114 7.00 -5.58 5.00
CA PRO A 114 6.66 -6.40 3.84
C PRO A 114 5.19 -6.87 3.82
N GLU A 115 4.61 -7.15 4.98
CA GLU A 115 3.21 -7.56 5.12
C GLU A 115 2.26 -6.42 4.72
N GLU A 116 2.55 -5.20 5.18
CA GLU A 116 1.81 -4.00 4.78
C GLU A 116 1.97 -3.69 3.28
N ALA A 117 3.18 -3.85 2.73
CA ALA A 117 3.41 -3.71 1.29
C ALA A 117 2.54 -4.69 0.48
N GLU A 118 2.28 -5.89 1.01
CA GLU A 118 1.38 -6.85 0.40
C GLU A 118 -0.07 -6.36 0.40
N MET A 119 -0.55 -5.87 1.54
CA MET A 119 -1.91 -5.35 1.65
C MET A 119 -2.12 -4.14 0.74
N LEU A 120 -1.16 -3.21 0.69
CA LEU A 120 -1.19 -2.08 -0.24
C LEU A 120 -1.22 -2.58 -1.69
N THR A 121 -0.40 -3.58 -2.04
CA THR A 121 -0.44 -4.21 -3.37
C THR A 121 -1.81 -4.81 -3.69
N LYS A 122 -2.45 -5.52 -2.74
CA LYS A 122 -3.80 -6.07 -2.89
C LYS A 122 -4.84 -4.99 -3.16
N TYR A 123 -4.76 -3.86 -2.44
CA TYR A 123 -5.62 -2.71 -2.69
C TYR A 123 -5.41 -2.13 -4.10
N LEU A 124 -4.15 -1.89 -4.49
CA LEU A 124 -3.82 -1.34 -5.81
C LEU A 124 -4.32 -2.22 -6.95
N ILE A 125 -4.18 -3.54 -6.84
CA ILE A 125 -4.74 -4.50 -7.80
C ILE A 125 -6.28 -4.37 -7.86
N SER A 126 -6.94 -4.23 -6.71
CA SER A 126 -8.41 -4.15 -6.63
C SER A 126 -8.99 -2.92 -7.34
N ILE A 127 -8.22 -1.83 -7.45
CA ILE A 127 -8.64 -0.59 -8.09
C ILE A 127 -8.09 -0.42 -9.51
N ALA A 128 -7.16 -1.27 -9.94
CA ALA A 128 -6.60 -1.22 -11.28
C ALA A 128 -7.67 -1.57 -12.32
N PRO A 129 -7.93 -0.68 -13.31
CA PRO A 129 -8.90 -0.95 -14.34
C PRO A 129 -8.37 -2.06 -15.26
N PRO A 130 -9.28 -2.83 -15.88
CA PRO A 130 -8.88 -3.82 -16.88
C PRO A 130 -8.24 -3.13 -18.08
N HIS A 131 -7.66 -3.95 -18.95
CA HIS A 131 -7.15 -3.48 -20.23
C HIS A 131 -8.22 -2.71 -21.01
N PRO A 132 -7.91 -1.56 -21.65
CA PRO A 132 -8.79 -0.98 -22.64
C PRO A 132 -9.02 -2.03 -23.74
N GLY A 133 -10.28 -2.33 -24.01
CA GLY A 133 -10.66 -3.24 -25.08
C GLY A 133 -10.14 -2.72 -26.43
N GLY A 134 -9.81 -3.65 -27.33
CA GLY A 134 -9.35 -3.32 -28.69
C GLY A 134 -7.87 -2.98 -28.82
N MET A 135 -7.07 -3.08 -27.75
CA MET A 135 -5.60 -3.09 -27.85
C MET A 135 -5.09 -4.52 -28.01
N TYR A 136 -4.44 -4.78 -29.14
CA TYR A 136 -3.95 -6.10 -29.57
C TYR A 136 -2.50 -6.32 -29.07
N TYR A 137 -2.26 -7.39 -28.29
CA TYR A 137 -0.95 -7.69 -27.69
C TYR A 137 -0.12 -8.72 -28.46
N GLY A 138 -0.33 -8.85 -29.77
CA GLY A 138 0.52 -9.69 -30.63
C GLY A 138 0.52 -11.19 -30.33
N THR A 139 -0.37 -11.68 -29.45
CA THR A 139 -0.44 -13.09 -29.02
C THR A 139 -1.64 -13.86 -29.58
N GLU A 140 -2.39 -13.29 -30.51
CA GLU A 140 -3.49 -13.98 -31.19
C GLU A 140 -3.17 -14.15 -32.68
N LYS A 141 -3.27 -15.40 -33.15
CA LYS A 141 -3.33 -15.78 -34.56
C LYS A 141 -4.76 -15.67 -35.08
#